data_AF-A0A938P1X0-F1
#
_entry.id   AF-A0A938P1X0-F1
#
_cell.length_a   1.000
_cell.length_b   1.000
_cell.length_c   1.000
_cell.angle_alpha   90.00
_cell.angle_beta   90.00
_cell.angle_gamma   90.00
#
_symmetry.space_group_name_H-M   'P 1'
#
loop_
_entity.id
_entity.type
_entity.pdbx_description
1 polymer ?
#
loop_
_entity_poly.entity_id
_entity_poly.type
_entity_poly.pdbx_seq_one_letter_code
_entity_poly.pdbx_strand_id
1 'polypeptide(L)'
;MNPIPVNLWNSSNTLVIACASGMAAHVETEVRALGYPVNDHGETTVITRGTMIDAMRLNLWLRSAQRVLWPLRSVRAHTLLHLYEAVGEIAWEDILDVDGRFSVGAYVLDVPSIRDTRMPALKAKDAIADRFRRARGSRPDSDNTFEGAAVFIY
;
A
#
# COMPACT_ATOMS: atom_id res chain seq x y z
N MET A 1 -0.59 -17.65 2.14
CA MET A 1 -1.56 -16.58 2.46
C MET A 1 -1.10 -16.01 3.80
N ASN A 2 -0.43 -14.86 3.82
CA ASN A 2 0.13 -14.32 5.06
C ASN A 2 -0.96 -13.53 5.79
N PRO A 3 -1.24 -13.85 7.08
CA PRO A 3 -2.11 -12.99 7.89
C PRO A 3 -1.50 -11.60 7.99
N ILE A 4 -2.35 -10.57 8.08
CA ILE A 4 -1.92 -9.19 8.31
C ILE A 4 -1.09 -9.20 9.61
N PRO A 5 0.17 -8.73 9.61
CA PRO A 5 0.99 -8.78 10.80
C PRO A 5 0.34 -7.97 11.92
N VAL A 6 0.15 -8.63 13.06
CA VAL A 6 -0.50 -8.15 14.30
C VAL A 6 0.22 -6.94 14.92
N ASN A 7 1.37 -6.53 14.36
CA ASN A 7 2.08 -5.30 14.74
C ASN A 7 2.96 -4.80 13.56
N LEU A 8 2.53 -3.73 12.89
CA LEU A 8 3.24 -3.08 11.77
C LEU A 8 4.66 -2.62 12.14
N TRP A 9 4.87 -2.20 13.39
CA TRP A 9 6.08 -1.52 13.82
C TRP A 9 7.21 -2.49 14.18
N ASN A 10 6.85 -3.65 14.73
CA ASN A 10 7.82 -4.59 15.30
C ASN A 10 8.06 -5.84 14.45
N SER A 11 7.32 -6.01 13.35
CA SER A 11 7.43 -7.18 12.47
C SER A 11 8.28 -6.90 11.25
N SER A 12 9.04 -7.89 10.76
CA SER A 12 9.64 -7.83 9.42
C SER A 12 8.64 -8.30 8.38
N ASN A 13 8.51 -7.56 7.28
CA ASN A 13 7.64 -7.89 6.16
C ASN A 13 8.36 -7.67 4.82
N THR A 14 7.73 -8.10 3.73
CA THR A 14 8.12 -7.70 2.39
C THR A 14 7.90 -6.19 2.23
N LEU A 15 8.87 -5.49 1.64
CA LEU A 15 8.77 -4.09 1.24
C LEU A 15 8.80 -4.03 -0.29
N VAL A 16 7.94 -3.20 -0.86
CA VAL A 16 7.88 -2.97 -2.32
C VAL A 16 8.37 -1.57 -2.61
N ILE A 17 9.47 -1.45 -3.33
CA ILE A 17 10.07 -0.18 -3.70
C ILE A 17 9.69 0.11 -5.14
N ALA A 18 8.82 1.10 -5.35
CA ALA A 18 8.35 1.51 -6.66
C ALA A 18 9.32 2.52 -7.29
N CYS A 19 9.55 2.43 -8.59
CA CYS A 19 10.42 3.30 -9.35
C CYS A 19 9.93 3.49 -10.80
N ALA A 20 10.52 4.43 -11.53
CA ALA A 20 10.20 4.63 -12.95
C ALA A 20 10.68 3.45 -13.79
N SER A 21 10.04 3.20 -14.95
CA SER A 21 10.49 2.17 -15.90
C SER A 21 11.95 2.42 -16.29
N GLY A 22 12.76 1.36 -16.30
CA GLY A 22 14.20 1.40 -16.55
C GLY A 22 15.06 1.73 -15.32
N MET A 23 14.48 2.15 -14.18
CA MET A 23 15.24 2.51 -12.97
C MET A 23 15.43 1.36 -11.97
N ALA A 24 14.77 0.21 -12.19
CA ALA A 24 14.81 -0.91 -11.24
C ALA A 24 16.23 -1.37 -10.90
N ALA A 25 17.13 -1.45 -11.89
CA ALA A 25 18.53 -1.85 -11.68
C ALA A 25 19.33 -0.84 -10.82
N HIS A 26 19.05 0.46 -10.96
CA HIS A 26 19.69 1.50 -10.14
C HIS A 26 19.19 1.42 -8.69
N VAL A 27 17.87 1.29 -8.51
CA VAL A 27 17.28 1.12 -7.18
C VAL A 27 17.79 -0.15 -6.51
N GLU A 28 17.90 -1.26 -7.24
CA GLU A 28 18.49 -2.50 -6.73
C GLU A 28 19.90 -2.26 -6.19
N THR A 29 20.73 -1.53 -6.93
CA THR A 29 22.10 -1.19 -6.52
C THR A 29 22.11 -0.37 -5.23
N GLU A 30 21.24 0.63 -5.12
CA GLU A 30 21.10 1.45 -3.89
C GLU A 30 20.65 0.60 -2.69
N VAL A 31 19.65 -0.27 -2.88
CA VAL A 31 19.12 -1.16 -1.83
C VAL A 31 20.22 -2.08 -1.30
N ARG A 32 21.00 -2.70 -2.20
CA ARG A 32 22.13 -3.55 -1.83
C ARG A 32 23.24 -2.76 -1.13
N ALA A 33 23.55 -1.54 -1.59
CA ALA A 33 24.54 -0.67 -0.96
C ALA A 33 24.14 -0.25 0.46
N LEU A 34 22.84 -0.15 0.74
CA LEU A 34 22.29 0.09 2.08
C LEU A 34 22.29 -1.16 2.98
N GLY A 35 22.71 -2.32 2.46
CA GLY A 35 22.83 -3.57 3.19
C GLY A 35 21.58 -4.45 3.18
N TYR A 36 20.60 -4.14 2.33
CA TYR A 36 19.36 -4.92 2.23
C TYR A 36 19.44 -5.94 1.08
N PRO A 37 18.98 -7.19 1.30
CA PRO A 37 18.91 -8.17 0.23
C PRO A 37 17.78 -7.80 -0.73
N VAL A 38 18.01 -7.92 -2.04
CA VAL A 38 16.96 -7.80 -3.05
C VAL A 38 16.46 -9.20 -3.34
N ASN A 39 15.19 -9.44 -2.98
CA ASN A 39 14.53 -10.73 -3.08
C ASN A 39 13.94 -10.98 -4.47
N ASP A 40 13.51 -9.92 -5.15
CA ASP A 40 12.92 -9.96 -6.48
C ASP A 40 12.94 -8.55 -7.12
N HIS A 41 12.76 -8.45 -8.43
CA HIS A 41 12.52 -7.18 -9.12
C HIS A 41 11.57 -7.37 -10.31
N GLY A 42 10.81 -6.32 -10.61
CA GLY A 42 10.06 -6.17 -11.86
C GLY A 42 10.59 -4.97 -12.67
N GLU A 43 9.88 -4.61 -13.73
CA GLU A 43 10.26 -3.45 -14.57
C GLU A 43 10.27 -2.12 -13.79
N THR A 44 9.36 -1.98 -12.82
CA THR A 44 9.11 -0.75 -12.05
C THR A 44 9.18 -0.96 -10.55
N THR A 45 9.61 -2.15 -10.10
CA THR A 45 9.58 -2.53 -8.68
C THR A 45 10.84 -3.27 -8.26
N VAL A 46 11.29 -3.03 -7.04
CA VAL A 46 12.32 -3.80 -6.35
C VAL A 46 11.73 -4.29 -5.04
N ILE A 47 11.90 -5.58 -4.75
CA ILE A 47 11.34 -6.22 -3.56
C ILE A 47 12.47 -6.55 -2.58
N THR A 48 12.31 -6.11 -1.35
CA THR A 48 13.21 -6.46 -0.23
C THR A 48 12.40 -6.87 1.00
N ARG A 49 13.06 -7.17 2.11
CA ARG A 49 12.43 -7.45 3.40
C ARG A 49 13.03 -6.58 4.48
N GLY A 50 12.18 -6.10 5.37
CA GLY A 50 12.58 -5.20 6.45
C GLY A 50 11.43 -4.92 7.42
N THR A 51 11.78 -4.28 8.53
CA THR A 51 10.86 -3.71 9.50
C THR A 51 10.37 -2.33 9.04
N MET A 52 9.45 -1.72 9.79
CA MET A 52 9.02 -0.35 9.51
C MET A 52 10.18 0.66 9.63
N ILE A 53 11.14 0.41 10.54
CA ILE A 53 12.36 1.23 10.68
C ILE A 53 13.20 1.14 9.41
N ASP A 54 13.31 -0.07 8.82
CA ASP A 54 14.00 -0.26 7.55
C ASP A 54 13.30 0.46 6.40
N ALA A 55 11.97 0.41 6.35
CA ALA A 55 11.19 1.16 5.37
C ALA A 55 11.43 2.68 5.49
N MET A 56 11.49 3.22 6.71
CA MET A 56 11.84 4.62 6.96
C MET A 56 13.26 4.95 6.49
N ARG A 57 14.23 4.08 6.78
CA ARG A 57 15.61 4.24 6.33
C ARG A 57 15.71 4.21 4.80
N LEU A 58 15.00 3.30 4.14
CA LEU A 58 14.95 3.25 2.68
C LEU A 58 14.35 4.53 2.08
N ASN A 59 13.26 5.06 2.66
CA ASN A 59 12.70 6.35 2.23
C ASN A 59 13.70 7.51 2.37
N LEU A 60 14.55 7.49 3.40
CA LEU A 60 15.52 8.56 3.63
C LEU A 60 16.70 8.53 2.64
N TRP A 61 17.11 7.35 2.18
CA TRP A 61 18.39 7.18 1.49
C TRP A 61 18.29 6.80 0.01
N LEU A 62 17.18 6.22 -0.45
CA LEU A 62 17.02 5.89 -1.87
C LEU A 62 16.78 7.16 -2.69
N ARG A 63 17.55 7.35 -3.77
CA ARG A 63 17.46 8.55 -4.62
C ARG A 63 16.76 8.27 -5.94
N SER A 64 16.74 7.01 -6.38
CA SER A 64 16.10 6.60 -7.63
C SER A 64 14.71 5.99 -7.42
N ALA A 65 14.30 5.75 -6.17
CA ALA A 65 12.97 5.24 -5.85
C ALA A 65 11.92 6.36 -5.81
N GLN A 66 10.68 6.02 -6.17
CA GLN A 66 9.52 6.92 -6.07
C GLN A 66 8.77 6.73 -4.76
N ARG A 67 8.63 5.48 -4.28
CA ARG A 67 7.89 5.12 -3.05
C ARG A 67 8.46 3.84 -2.45
N VAL A 68 8.43 3.75 -1.11
CA VAL A 68 8.62 2.49 -0.38
C VAL A 68 7.30 2.12 0.26
N LEU A 69 6.72 1.00 -0.17
CA LEU A 69 5.38 0.56 0.19
C LEU A 69 5.44 -0.62 1.14
N TRP A 70 4.54 -0.61 2.12
CA TRP A 70 4.27 -1.72 3.01
C TRP A 70 3.02 -2.48 2.52
N PRO A 71 3.15 -3.68 1.92
CA PRO A 71 2.00 -4.45 1.46
C PRO A 71 1.15 -4.93 2.63
N LEU A 72 -0.12 -4.53 2.64
CA LEU A 72 -1.09 -4.94 3.66
C LEU A 72 -1.76 -6.26 3.30
N ARG A 73 -2.16 -6.42 2.03
CA ARG A 73 -2.92 -7.58 1.57
C ARG A 73 -2.79 -7.77 0.07
N SER A 74 -2.83 -9.04 -0.36
CA SER A 74 -2.96 -9.43 -1.76
C SER A 74 -4.17 -10.34 -1.91
N VAL A 75 -5.07 -10.02 -2.83
CA VAL A 75 -6.31 -10.75 -3.09
C VAL A 75 -6.61 -10.81 -4.58
N ARG A 76 -7.44 -11.77 -4.99
CA ARG A 76 -8.03 -11.78 -6.34
C ARG A 76 -9.37 -11.06 -6.30
N ALA A 77 -9.44 -9.88 -6.90
CA ALA A 77 -10.68 -9.12 -7.04
C ALA A 77 -11.06 -9.02 -8.52
N HIS A 78 -12.21 -9.59 -8.89
CA HIS A 78 -12.71 -9.58 -10.27
C HIS A 78 -13.77 -8.51 -10.51
N THR A 79 -14.26 -7.89 -9.44
CA THR A 79 -15.32 -6.87 -9.46
C THR A 79 -15.03 -5.80 -8.41
N LEU A 80 -15.67 -4.64 -8.54
CA LEU A 80 -15.62 -3.59 -7.51
C LEU A 80 -16.20 -4.05 -6.17
N LEU A 81 -17.14 -5.02 -6.18
CA LEU A 81 -17.67 -5.60 -4.95
C LEU A 81 -16.61 -6.44 -4.23
N HIS A 82 -15.88 -7.31 -4.96
CA HIS A 82 -14.79 -8.08 -4.35
C HIS A 82 -13.69 -7.16 -3.79
N LEU A 83 -13.38 -6.06 -4.49
CA LEU A 83 -12.44 -5.05 -3.99
C LEU A 83 -12.94 -4.43 -2.69
N TYR A 84 -14.21 -3.99 -2.66
CA TYR A 84 -14.83 -3.40 -1.47
C TYR A 84 -14.78 -4.34 -0.27
N GLU A 85 -15.16 -5.60 -0.46
CA GLU A 85 -15.16 -6.62 0.59
C GLU A 85 -13.74 -6.86 1.12
N ALA A 86 -12.79 -7.10 0.22
CA ALA A 86 -11.40 -7.39 0.62
C ALA A 86 -10.72 -6.22 1.33
N VAL A 87 -10.99 -4.98 0.90
CA VAL A 87 -10.53 -3.77 1.58
C VAL A 87 -11.21 -3.63 2.94
N GLY A 88 -12.53 -3.82 3.03
CA GLY A 88 -13.29 -3.67 4.27
C GLY A 88 -13.01 -4.72 5.35
N GLU A 89 -12.39 -5.84 4.99
CA GLU A 89 -11.94 -6.89 5.91
C GLU A 89 -10.64 -6.54 6.66
N ILE A 90 -9.85 -5.58 6.16
CA ILE A 90 -8.65 -5.12 6.85
C ILE A 90 -9.09 -4.34 8.10
N ALA A 91 -8.47 -4.63 9.25
CA ALA A 91 -8.68 -3.91 10.50
C ALA A 91 -8.00 -2.53 10.44
N TRP A 92 -8.55 -1.63 9.62
CA TRP A 92 -8.00 -0.29 9.39
C TRP A 92 -7.85 0.52 10.67
N GLU A 93 -8.70 0.27 11.67
CA GLU A 93 -8.67 0.88 12.99
C GLU A 93 -7.43 0.54 13.84
N ASP A 94 -6.64 -0.46 13.43
CA ASP A 94 -5.37 -0.82 14.05
C ASP A 94 -4.16 -0.22 13.30
N ILE A 95 -4.41 0.40 12.15
CA ILE A 95 -3.39 0.90 11.21
C ILE A 95 -3.45 2.43 11.07
N LEU A 96 -4.65 2.97 11.00
CA LEU A 96 -4.93 4.38 10.78
C LEU A 96 -5.56 5.00 12.04
N ASP A 97 -5.19 6.24 12.30
CA ASP A 97 -5.83 7.03 13.36
C ASP A 97 -7.25 7.44 12.92
N VAL A 98 -8.20 7.39 13.85
CA VAL A 98 -9.62 7.71 13.59
C VAL A 98 -9.82 9.20 13.30
N ASP A 99 -8.99 10.06 13.90
CA ASP A 99 -8.97 11.50 13.66
C ASP A 99 -7.97 11.88 12.53
N GLY A 100 -7.32 10.87 11.94
CA GLY A 100 -6.39 11.04 10.84
C GLY A 100 -7.08 11.29 9.50
N ARG A 101 -6.31 11.82 8.54
CA ARG A 101 -6.69 11.89 7.13
C ARG A 101 -6.08 10.73 6.36
N PHE A 102 -6.82 10.23 5.38
CA PHE A 102 -6.29 9.25 4.45
C PHE A 102 -6.68 9.55 3.00
N SER A 103 -5.78 9.17 2.09
CA SER A 103 -5.97 9.23 0.65
C SER A 103 -5.87 7.83 0.06
N VAL A 104 -6.54 7.62 -1.07
CA VAL A 104 -6.51 6.36 -1.81
C VAL A 104 -6.16 6.63 -3.27
N GLY A 105 -5.06 6.06 -3.72
CA GLY A 105 -4.70 5.96 -5.13
C GLY A 105 -5.00 4.54 -5.63
N ALA A 106 -5.54 4.42 -6.83
CA ALA A 106 -5.72 3.13 -7.48
C ALA A 106 -5.18 3.17 -8.90
N TYR A 107 -4.44 2.12 -9.26
CA TYR A 107 -4.01 1.83 -10.61
C TYR A 107 -4.54 0.43 -10.95
N VAL A 108 -5.45 0.35 -11.90
CA VAL A 108 -6.07 -0.93 -12.30
C VAL A 108 -6.03 -1.00 -13.82
N LEU A 109 -5.48 -2.10 -14.34
CA LEU A 109 -5.41 -2.39 -15.77
C LEU A 109 -6.21 -3.65 -16.09
N ASP A 110 -6.83 -3.65 -17.28
CA ASP A 110 -7.37 -4.84 -17.94
C ASP A 110 -8.36 -5.68 -17.10
N VAL A 111 -9.18 -5.04 -16.27
CA VAL A 111 -10.29 -5.70 -15.56
C VAL A 111 -11.61 -5.44 -16.29
N PRO A 112 -12.21 -6.43 -16.98
CA PRO A 112 -13.38 -6.22 -17.84
C PRO A 112 -14.62 -5.65 -17.13
N SER A 113 -14.73 -5.89 -15.82
CA SER A 113 -15.83 -5.40 -14.99
C SER A 113 -15.69 -3.92 -14.58
N ILE A 114 -14.51 -3.32 -14.78
CA ILE A 114 -14.20 -1.93 -14.40
C ILE A 114 -14.15 -1.09 -15.67
N ARG A 115 -15.18 -0.25 -15.85
CA ARG A 115 -15.30 0.65 -17.03
C ARG A 115 -14.75 2.06 -16.79
N ASP A 116 -14.61 2.44 -15.53
CA ASP A 116 -14.06 3.75 -15.12
C ASP A 116 -12.95 3.51 -14.09
N THR A 117 -11.74 3.90 -14.44
CA THR A 117 -10.52 3.68 -13.66
C THR A 117 -10.48 4.47 -12.35
N ARG A 118 -11.38 5.43 -12.16
CA ARG A 118 -11.52 6.18 -10.90
C ARG A 118 -12.34 5.43 -9.86
N MET A 119 -13.22 4.53 -10.29
CA MET A 119 -14.14 3.81 -9.41
C MET A 119 -13.46 2.92 -8.35
N PRO A 120 -12.34 2.23 -8.63
CA PRO A 120 -11.64 1.43 -7.62
C PRO A 120 -11.21 2.24 -6.40
N ALA A 121 -10.62 3.43 -6.60
CA ALA A 121 -10.19 4.29 -5.51
C ALA A 121 -11.38 4.77 -4.67
N LEU A 122 -12.46 5.22 -5.32
CA LEU A 122 -13.68 5.64 -4.63
C LEU A 122 -14.28 4.49 -3.82
N LYS A 123 -14.36 3.29 -4.42
CA LYS A 123 -14.95 2.13 -3.76
C LYS A 123 -14.12 1.67 -2.56
N ALA A 124 -12.80 1.76 -2.65
CA ALA A 124 -11.92 1.48 -1.52
C ALA A 124 -12.01 2.54 -0.42
N LYS A 125 -12.15 3.84 -0.77
CA LYS A 125 -12.43 4.90 0.22
C LYS A 125 -13.70 4.58 1.02
N ASP A 126 -14.77 4.19 0.33
CA ASP A 126 -16.02 3.79 0.99
C ASP A 126 -15.81 2.58 1.91
N ALA A 127 -15.09 1.55 1.45
CA ALA A 127 -14.81 0.35 2.24
C ALA A 127 -14.05 0.65 3.55
N ILE A 128 -13.04 1.52 3.48
CA ILE A 128 -12.26 1.98 4.65
C ILE A 128 -13.15 2.77 5.61
N ALA A 129 -13.89 3.75 5.10
CA ALA A 129 -14.79 4.58 5.90
C ALA A 129 -15.90 3.75 6.58
N ASP A 130 -16.50 2.79 5.87
CA ASP A 130 -17.52 1.92 6.43
C ASP A 130 -16.95 0.93 7.45
N ARG A 131 -15.70 0.46 7.29
CA ARG A 131 -15.00 -0.33 8.31
C ARG A 131 -14.87 0.45 9.60
N PHE A 132 -14.39 1.69 9.52
CA PHE A 132 -14.28 2.57 10.69
C PHE A 132 -15.62 2.83 11.36
N ARG A 133 -16.67 3.12 10.56
CA ARG A 133 -18.02 3.33 11.11
C ARG A 133 -18.51 2.11 11.88
N ARG A 134 -18.29 0.89 11.36
CA ARG A 134 -18.68 -0.35 12.04
C ARG A 134 -17.87 -0.61 13.32
N ALA A 135 -16.58 -0.32 13.32
CA ALA A 135 -15.68 -0.64 14.44
C ALA A 135 -15.67 0.44 15.55
N ARG A 136 -15.80 1.72 15.19
CA ARG A 136 -15.60 2.87 16.08
C ARG A 136 -16.79 3.83 16.16
N GLY A 137 -17.80 3.68 15.29
CA GLY A 137 -18.97 4.57 15.23
C GLY A 137 -18.74 5.91 14.53
N SER A 138 -17.50 6.24 14.17
CA SER A 138 -17.11 7.47 13.46
C SER A 138 -16.52 7.16 12.08
N ARG A 139 -16.44 8.18 11.22
CA ARG A 139 -15.83 8.08 9.88
C ARG A 139 -14.58 8.98 9.84
N PRO A 140 -13.40 8.45 9.49
CA PRO A 140 -12.22 9.27 9.25
C PRO A 140 -12.43 10.17 8.03
N ASP A 141 -11.77 11.32 8.03
CA ASP A 141 -11.81 12.23 6.90
C ASP A 141 -10.98 11.66 5.73
N SER A 142 -11.51 11.80 4.52
CA SER A 142 -10.83 11.34 3.31
C SER A 142 -10.74 12.49 2.34
N ASP A 143 -9.53 12.87 1.97
CA ASP A 143 -9.27 13.94 1.01
C ASP A 143 -8.55 13.36 -0.22
N ASN A 144 -8.08 14.26 -1.09
CA ASN A 144 -7.21 13.93 -2.21
C ASN A 144 -5.79 14.50 -2.02
N THR A 145 -5.51 15.05 -0.84
CA THR A 145 -4.20 15.52 -0.45
C THR A 145 -3.47 14.33 0.17
N PHE A 146 -2.22 14.06 -0.21
CA PHE A 146 -1.45 12.97 0.39
C PHE A 146 -0.93 13.35 1.79
N GLU A 147 -1.80 13.97 2.60
CA GLU A 147 -1.56 14.32 3.99
C GLU A 147 -2.04 13.17 4.88
N GLY A 148 -1.18 12.71 5.79
CA GLY A 148 -1.47 11.53 6.60
C GLY A 148 -1.20 10.23 5.83
N ALA A 149 -2.13 9.28 5.90
CA ALA A 149 -1.93 7.96 5.32
C ALA A 149 -2.29 7.91 3.83
N ALA A 150 -1.44 7.26 3.04
CA ALA A 150 -1.68 7.02 1.62
C ALA A 150 -1.82 5.52 1.34
N VAL A 151 -3.00 5.10 0.89
CA VAL A 151 -3.29 3.72 0.50
C VAL A 151 -3.22 3.61 -1.01
N PHE A 152 -2.45 2.63 -1.50
CA PHE A 152 -2.33 2.36 -2.93
C PHE A 152 -2.89 0.98 -3.28
N ILE A 153 -3.66 0.94 -4.35
CA ILE A 153 -4.22 -0.27 -4.95
C ILE A 153 -3.56 -0.42 -6.33
N TYR A 154 -3.00 -1.60 -6.58
CA TYR A 154 -2.37 -2.00 -7.83
C TYR A 154 -3.06 -3.24 -8.38
#